data_AF-A0A2G4JHZ2-F1
#
_entry.id   AF-A0A2G4JHZ2-F1
#
_cell.length_a   1.000
_cell.length_b   1.000
_cell.length_c   1.000
_cell.angle_alpha   90.00
_cell.angle_beta   90.00
_cell.angle_gamma   90.00
#
_symmetry.space_group_name_H-M   'P 1'
#
loop_
_entity.id
_entity.type
_entity.pdbx_description
1 polymer ?
#
loop_
_entity_poly.entity_id
_entity_poly.type
_entity_poly.pdbx_seq_one_letter_code
_entity_poly.pdbx_strand_id
1 'polypeptide(L)'
;MGSDILVWTIAQGALTRLTFTGAATSPVWTPDGRRICYMQTGEAFCQKADGSEKALSLFMFPGLESLDSLSPDGRWIACHSNESEPNEV
;
A
#
# COMPACT_ATOMS: atom_id res chain seq x y z
N MET A 1 -12.03 1.80 -15.07
CA MET A 1 -12.69 1.67 -13.76
C MET A 1 -11.61 1.75 -12.72
N GLY A 2 -11.74 2.65 -11.76
CA GLY A 2 -10.74 2.83 -10.71
C GLY A 2 -10.92 1.85 -9.57
N SER A 3 -9.83 1.43 -8.92
CA SER A 3 -9.87 0.62 -7.70
C SER A 3 -9.62 1.49 -6.47
N ASP A 4 -10.36 1.19 -5.41
CA ASP A 4 -10.12 1.73 -4.08
C ASP A 4 -9.95 0.60 -3.09
N ILE A 5 -9.26 0.90 -2.00
CA ILE A 5 -9.02 -0.04 -0.91
C ILE A 5 -10.12 0.15 0.12
N LEU A 6 -10.71 -0.97 0.51
CA LEU A 6 -11.68 -1.05 1.59
C LEU A 6 -11.15 -2.00 2.66
N VAL A 7 -11.43 -1.68 3.92
CA VAL A 7 -11.08 -2.49 5.09
C VAL A 7 -12.37 -2.96 5.74
N TRP A 8 -12.51 -4.26 5.93
CA TRP A 8 -13.64 -4.84 6.62
C TRP A 8 -13.25 -5.26 8.04
N THR A 9 -13.87 -4.64 9.04
CA THR A 9 -13.71 -4.99 10.45
C THR A 9 -14.73 -6.05 10.82
N ILE A 10 -14.31 -7.32 10.81
CA ILE A 10 -15.19 -8.48 11.04
C ILE A 10 -15.93 -8.37 12.37
N ALA A 11 -15.23 -8.04 13.46
CA ALA A 11 -15.82 -7.95 14.80
C ALA A 11 -16.92 -6.89 14.93
N GLN A 12 -16.88 -5.86 14.09
CA GLN A 12 -17.84 -4.76 14.07
C GLN A 12 -18.87 -4.89 12.93
N GLY A 13 -18.68 -5.85 12.02
CA GLY A 13 -19.47 -5.95 10.79
C GLY A 13 -19.37 -4.70 9.91
N ALA A 14 -18.32 -3.90 10.04
CA ALA A 14 -18.23 -2.56 9.44
C ALA A 14 -17.23 -2.53 8.28
N LEU A 15 -17.63 -1.90 7.16
CA LEU A 15 -16.79 -1.71 5.99
C LEU A 15 -16.36 -0.24 5.88
N THR A 16 -15.07 0.00 5.98
CA THR A 16 -14.46 1.33 5.88
C THR A 16 -13.79 1.47 4.53
N ARG A 17 -14.18 2.49 3.76
CA ARG A 17 -13.46 2.85 2.54
C ARG A 17 -12.25 3.68 2.91
N LEU A 18 -11.06 3.22 2.52
CA LEU A 18 -9.80 3.78 2.95
C LEU A 18 -9.21 4.75 1.90
N THR A 19 -9.47 4.50 0.62
CA THR A 19 -9.06 5.39 -0.47
C THR A 19 -10.27 5.88 -1.27
N PHE A 20 -10.12 7.05 -1.88
CA PHE A 20 -11.16 7.72 -2.66
C PHE A 20 -10.64 8.20 -4.01
N THR A 21 -9.53 7.63 -4.46
CA THR A 21 -8.78 8.14 -5.61
C THR A 21 -9.04 7.34 -6.87
N GLY A 22 -9.60 6.12 -6.73
CA GLY A 22 -9.84 5.23 -7.86
C GLY A 22 -8.54 4.77 -8.55
N ALA A 23 -7.40 4.93 -7.90
CA ALA A 23 -6.10 4.54 -8.45
C ALA A 23 -5.24 3.83 -7.39
N ALA A 24 -5.87 3.29 -6.34
CA ALA A 24 -5.17 2.59 -5.27
C ALA A 24 -5.15 1.09 -5.55
N THR A 25 -3.97 0.48 -5.47
CA THR A 25 -3.72 -0.92 -5.80
C THR A 25 -2.74 -1.57 -4.81
N SER A 26 -2.65 -2.90 -4.87
CA SER A 26 -1.67 -3.70 -4.13
C SER A 26 -1.59 -3.38 -2.62
N PRO A 27 -2.73 -3.45 -1.88
CA PRO A 27 -2.73 -3.21 -0.45
C PRO A 27 -2.00 -4.32 0.30
N VAL A 28 -1.17 -3.94 1.26
CA VAL A 28 -0.48 -4.82 2.20
C VAL A 28 -0.67 -4.32 3.63
N TRP A 29 -0.92 -5.24 4.56
CA TRP A 29 -1.04 -4.91 5.98
C TRP A 29 0.33 -4.74 6.62
N THR A 30 0.44 -3.81 7.58
CA THR A 30 1.54 -3.85 8.54
C THR A 30 1.39 -5.05 9.48
N PRO A 31 2.49 -5.66 9.95
CA PRO A 31 2.42 -6.83 10.83
C PRO A 31 1.65 -6.59 12.13
N ASP A 32 1.62 -5.35 12.62
CA ASP A 32 0.85 -4.94 13.80
C ASP A 32 -0.65 -4.76 13.53
N GLY A 33 -1.09 -4.91 12.27
CA GLY A 33 -2.49 -4.77 11.85
C GLY A 33 -3.04 -3.35 11.94
N ARG A 34 -2.19 -2.33 12.14
CA ARG A 34 -2.65 -0.95 12.37
C ARG A 34 -2.72 -0.10 11.11
N ARG A 35 -1.95 -0.45 10.07
CA ARG A 35 -1.85 0.33 8.84
C ARG A 35 -1.97 -0.56 7.60
N ILE A 36 -2.41 0.07 6.52
CA ILE A 36 -2.36 -0.46 5.16
C ILE A 36 -1.38 0.39 4.37
N CYS A 37 -0.40 -0.26 3.75
CA CYS A 37 0.41 0.37 2.72
C CYS A 37 -0.07 -0.09 1.34
N TYR A 38 0.03 0.78 0.34
CA TYR A 38 -0.54 0.54 -0.99
C TYR A 38 0.14 1.39 -2.06
N MET A 39 -0.06 1.01 -3.31
CA MET A 39 0.38 1.78 -4.47
C MET A 39 -0.69 2.75 -4.93
N GLN A 40 -0.29 3.95 -5.30
CA GLN A 40 -1.13 4.90 -5.99
C GLN A 40 -0.29 5.67 -7.00
N THR A 41 -0.64 5.57 -8.28
CA THR A 41 0.00 6.33 -9.37
C THR A 41 1.54 6.28 -9.36
N GLY A 42 2.12 5.11 -9.08
CA GLY A 42 3.57 4.90 -9.03
C GLY A 42 4.25 5.27 -7.70
N GLU A 43 3.49 5.67 -6.69
CA GLU A 43 3.99 6.01 -5.37
C GLU A 43 3.43 5.07 -4.30
N ALA A 44 4.27 4.69 -3.34
CA ALA A 44 3.87 3.91 -2.19
C ALA A 44 3.36 4.85 -1.09
N PHE A 45 2.15 4.59 -0.62
CA PHE A 45 1.53 5.29 0.51
C PHE A 45 1.27 4.33 1.66
N CYS A 46 1.12 4.87 2.87
CA CYS A 46 0.65 4.11 4.01
C CYS A 46 -0.24 4.94 4.93
N GLN A 47 -1.34 4.34 5.39
CA GLN A 47 -2.31 5.01 6.24
C GLN A 47 -2.91 4.06 7.28
N LYS A 48 -3.50 4.60 8.35
CA LYS A 48 -4.16 3.76 9.36
C LYS A 48 -5.33 3.01 8.76
N ALA A 49 -5.47 1.74 9.12
CA ALA A 49 -6.52 0.88 8.58
C ALA A 49 -7.94 1.28 9.01
N ASP A 50 -8.07 2.06 10.08
CA ASP A 50 -9.34 2.65 10.53
C ASP A 50 -9.73 3.94 9.78
N GLY A 51 -8.86 4.44 8.88
CA GLY A 51 -9.08 5.68 8.14
C GLY A 51 -8.98 6.96 8.97
N SER A 52 -8.52 6.88 10.23
CA SER A 52 -8.44 8.05 11.13
C SER A 52 -7.31 9.02 10.79
N GLU A 53 -6.32 8.58 10.01
CA GLU A 53 -5.19 9.39 9.59
C GLU A 53 -5.09 9.46 8.07
N LYS A 54 -4.60 10.61 7.58
CA LYS A 54 -4.28 10.77 6.15
C LYS A 54 -3.15 9.82 5.75
N ALA A 55 -3.15 9.46 4.47
CA ALA A 55 -2.06 8.73 3.86
C ALA A 55 -0.75 9.51 3.91
N LEU A 56 0.30 8.81 4.32
CA LEU A 56 1.67 9.26 4.29
C LEU A 56 2.34 8.66 3.05
N SER A 57 3.02 9.49 2.27
CA SER A 57 3.94 9.00 1.24
C SER A 57 5.10 8.28 1.93
N LEU A 58 5.43 7.08 1.46
CA LEU A 58 6.57 6.31 1.93
C LEU A 58 7.77 6.55 1.01
N PHE A 59 7.61 6.19 -0.28
CA PHE A 59 8.65 6.32 -1.30
C PHE A 59 8.05 6.18 -2.71
N MET A 60 8.81 6.65 -3.69
CA MET A 60 8.58 6.48 -5.11
C MET A 60 9.92 6.18 -5.77
N PHE A 61 9.95 5.20 -6.67
CA PHE A 61 11.10 5.00 -7.56
C PHE A 61 10.63 4.55 -8.95
N PRO A 62 11.42 4.81 -10.01
CA PRO A 62 11.07 4.43 -11.37
C PRO A 62 10.76 2.93 -11.47
N GLY A 63 9.76 2.58 -12.27
CA GLY A 63 9.40 1.19 -12.53
C GLY A 63 8.78 0.41 -11.36
N LEU A 64 8.53 1.01 -10.20
CA LEU A 64 7.79 0.35 -9.11
C LEU A 64 6.35 0.03 -9.55
N GLU A 65 5.98 -1.26 -9.52
CA GLU A 65 4.68 -1.74 -9.98
C GLU A 65 3.74 -2.13 -8.83
N SER A 66 4.24 -2.85 -7.82
CA SER A 66 3.41 -3.35 -6.72
C SER A 66 4.17 -3.46 -5.40
N LEU A 67 3.42 -3.38 -4.30
CA LEU A 67 3.85 -3.85 -2.98
C LEU A 67 3.25 -5.23 -2.75
N ASP A 68 4.06 -6.19 -2.31
CA ASP A 68 3.62 -7.58 -2.20
C ASP A 68 3.52 -8.05 -0.76
N SER A 69 4.47 -7.67 0.09
CA SER A 69 4.43 -8.03 1.51
C SER A 69 5.32 -7.15 2.38
N LEU A 70 4.96 -7.04 3.67
CA LEU A 70 5.85 -6.55 4.71
C LEU A 70 6.46 -7.74 5.46
N SER A 71 7.75 -7.64 5.76
CA SER A 71 8.42 -8.54 6.70
C SER A 71 7.76 -8.51 8.08
N PRO A 72 7.80 -9.62 8.86
CA PRO A 72 7.16 -9.70 10.17
C PRO A 72 7.65 -8.65 11.19
N ASP A 73 8.90 -8.20 11.07
CA ASP A 73 9.48 -7.14 11.91
C ASP A 73 9.19 -5.72 11.38
N GLY A 74 8.54 -5.61 10.22
CA GLY A 74 8.16 -4.35 9.58
C GLY A 74 9.32 -3.58 8.97
N ARG A 75 10.54 -4.15 8.90
CA ARG A 75 11.73 -3.43 8.42
C ARG A 75 11.89 -3.45 6.91
N TRP A 76 11.32 -4.46 6.27
CA TRP A 76 11.44 -4.72 4.84
C TRP A 76 10.08 -4.83 4.17
N ILE A 77 10.02 -4.37 2.92
CA ILE A 77 8.88 -4.53 2.01
C ILE A 77 9.37 -5.26 0.76
N ALA A 78 8.68 -6.33 0.37
CA ALA A 78 8.85 -6.94 -0.95
C ALA A 78 7.99 -6.18 -1.98
N CYS A 79 8.58 -5.91 -3.14
CA CYS A 79 7.93 -5.20 -4.23
C CYS A 79 8.39 -5.74 -5.58
N HIS A 80 7.55 -5.57 -6.61
CA HIS A 80 7.92 -5.81 -8.00
C HIS A 80 8.21 -4.49 -8.70
N SER A 81 9.24 -4.49 -9.55
CA SER A 81 9.52 -3.43 -10.50
C SER A 81 9.70 -3.98 -11.90
N ASN A 82 9.26 -3.20 -12.90
CA ASN A 82 9.51 -3.51 -14.32
C ASN A 82 10.77 -2.84 -14.87
N GLU A 83 11.53 -2.17 -14.00
CA GLU A 83 12.84 -1.65 -14.37
C GLU A 83 13.76 -2.86 -14.58
N SER A 84 13.92 -3.24 -15.84
CA SER A 84 15.07 -4.02 -16.27
C SER A 84 16.26 -3.14 -15.96
N GLU A 85 17.11 -3.62 -15.03
CA GLU A 85 18.25 -2.95 -14.41
C GLU A 85 18.73 -1.65 -15.09
N PRO A 86 18.97 -0.55 -14.34
CA PRO A 86 19.79 0.52 -14.89
C PRO A 86 21.15 -0.11 -15.21
N ASN A 87 21.56 -0.05 -16.49
CA ASN A 87 22.89 -0.43 -16.94
C ASN A 87 23.92 -0.06 -15.85
N GLU A 88 24.55 -1.08 -15.24
CA GLU A 88 25.75 -0.84 -14.44
C GLU A 88 26.77 -0.13 -15.35
N VAL A 89 27.24 1.03 -14.88
CA VAL A 89 28.31 1.81 -15.51
C VAL A 89 29.67 1.14 -15.37
#